data_AF-K2RQM6-F1
#
_entry.id   AF-K2RQM6-F1
#
_cell.length_a   1.000
_cell.length_b   1.000
_cell.length_c   1.000
_cell.angle_alpha   90.00
_cell.angle_beta   90.00
_cell.angle_gamma   90.00
#
_symmetry.space_group_name_H-M   'P 1'
#
loop_
_entity.id
_entity.type
_entity.pdbx_description
1 polymer ?
#
loop_
_entity_poly.entity_id
_entity_poly.type
_entity_poly.pdbx_seq_one_letter_code
_entity_poly.pdbx_strand_id
1 'polypeptide(L)'
;MDELEDIMVLNTGYRARSFAVPVTPCGFSSQGPGRVQAAEWIRTAFHDMAPGSVYTGVGGLDASIAYETRSLENLGPAFNTTLATYAPYLTSRSSMADIIALGVYTAVRSCGGPIVPIRTGRVDAKAAGPQGVPLPQNSIGTFQNQFLRTGFNTTEMIQVVACGHTLGGVHASANPEIVPVGSAEDGVVKFDTTDAFDNKVVTEYLSNTTKNSLVVGPSTANGRNSDARVFAADGNATVRALADPDTFNSVCARMLQKMIDVVPTGVVLTDPISIYDVKPSGLQLTLLGGGESVKLTGDIRVRTTERSASQIEKVELVYKDREGAESSTALSTESSGSASGFDDSFEV
;
A
#
# COMPACT_ATOMS: atom_id res chain seq x y z
N MET A 1 -7.93 11.74 -8.25
CA MET A 1 -7.72 12.19 -6.86
C MET A 1 -8.94 11.89 -6.00
N ASP A 2 -10.10 12.50 -6.24
CA ASP A 2 -11.30 12.32 -5.40
C ASP A 2 -11.74 10.86 -5.20
N GLU A 3 -11.73 10.03 -6.25
CA GLU A 3 -12.08 8.61 -6.16
C GLU A 3 -11.07 7.82 -5.30
N LEU A 4 -9.77 8.09 -5.45
CA LEU A 4 -8.71 7.44 -4.68
C LEU A 4 -8.74 7.86 -3.21
N GLU A 5 -9.10 9.12 -2.92
CA GLU A 5 -9.29 9.59 -1.55
C GLU A 5 -10.43 8.83 -0.85
N ASP A 6 -11.56 8.61 -1.52
CA ASP A 6 -12.65 7.78 -0.95
C ASP A 6 -12.22 6.34 -0.71
N ILE A 7 -11.49 5.72 -1.65
CA ILE A 7 -10.96 4.36 -1.48
C ILE A 7 -10.00 4.31 -0.29
N MET A 8 -9.20 5.36 -0.08
CA MET A 8 -8.22 5.47 0.99
C MET A 8 -8.82 5.66 2.39
N VAL A 9 -9.90 6.45 2.51
CA VAL A 9 -10.38 6.93 3.82
C VAL A 9 -11.74 6.37 4.24
N LEU A 10 -12.54 5.80 3.33
CA LEU A 10 -13.85 5.21 3.67
C LEU A 10 -13.73 3.69 3.83
N ASN A 11 -13.06 3.25 4.90
CA ASN A 11 -12.83 1.82 5.16
C ASN A 11 -14.10 1.12 5.66
N THR A 12 -14.84 1.76 6.58
CA THR A 12 -16.06 1.21 7.20
C THR A 12 -17.16 2.26 7.32
N GLY A 13 -18.39 1.80 7.61
CA GLY A 13 -19.56 2.66 7.80
C GLY A 13 -20.28 3.02 6.50
N TYR A 14 -20.93 4.18 6.50
CA TYR A 14 -21.74 4.65 5.39
C TYR A 14 -20.87 4.89 4.14
N ARG A 15 -21.31 4.35 2.98
CA ARG A 15 -20.56 4.35 1.71
C ARG A 15 -19.13 3.78 1.79
N ALA A 16 -18.87 2.86 2.73
CA ALA A 16 -17.59 2.17 2.83
C ALA A 16 -17.16 1.58 1.48
N ARG A 17 -15.93 1.88 1.06
CA ARG A 17 -15.34 1.35 -0.16
C ARG A 17 -14.86 -0.08 0.01
N SER A 18 -14.69 -0.55 1.25
CA SER A 18 -14.28 -1.92 1.60
C SER A 18 -12.89 -2.32 1.09
N PHE A 19 -12.05 -1.35 0.68
CA PHE A 19 -10.69 -1.61 0.18
C PHE A 19 -9.81 -2.24 1.25
N ALA A 20 -9.89 -1.77 2.50
CA ALA A 20 -9.07 -2.29 3.61
C ALA A 20 -9.51 -3.65 4.17
N VAL A 21 -10.71 -4.14 3.85
CA VAL A 21 -11.28 -5.39 4.42
C VAL A 21 -10.33 -6.59 4.27
N PRO A 22 -9.70 -6.83 3.10
CA PRO A 22 -8.88 -8.01 2.90
C PRO A 22 -7.56 -8.02 3.67
N VAL A 23 -7.16 -6.89 4.27
CA VAL A 23 -5.93 -6.73 5.05
C VAL A 23 -6.19 -6.30 6.49
N THR A 24 -7.45 -6.32 6.95
CA THR A 24 -7.86 -5.91 8.28
C THR A 24 -8.60 -7.05 8.99
N PRO A 25 -8.12 -7.53 10.16
CA PRO A 25 -6.87 -7.15 10.85
C PRO A 25 -5.61 -7.57 10.07
N CYS A 26 -4.43 -7.06 10.43
CA CYS A 26 -3.16 -7.27 9.71
C CYS A 26 -2.89 -8.73 9.29
N GLY A 27 -3.03 -9.68 10.22
CA GLY A 27 -2.80 -11.11 9.97
C GLY A 27 -3.89 -11.81 9.15
N PHE A 28 -4.89 -11.08 8.64
CA PHE A 28 -6.00 -11.67 7.87
C PHE A 28 -5.61 -11.97 6.42
N SER A 29 -6.20 -13.04 5.89
CA SER A 29 -6.26 -13.32 4.46
C SER A 29 -7.45 -14.22 4.14
N SER A 30 -8.19 -13.88 3.08
CA SER A 30 -9.24 -14.74 2.53
C SER A 30 -8.70 -16.01 1.84
N GLN A 31 -7.38 -16.12 1.66
CA GLN A 31 -6.74 -17.23 0.95
C GLN A 31 -6.40 -18.42 1.86
N GLY A 32 -6.68 -18.33 3.16
CA GLY A 32 -6.49 -19.40 4.14
C GLY A 32 -5.30 -19.18 5.08
N PRO A 33 -5.06 -20.14 6.00
CA PRO A 33 -4.01 -20.06 7.01
C PRO A 33 -2.61 -19.85 6.42
N GLY A 34 -1.73 -19.22 7.20
CA GLY A 34 -0.36 -18.87 6.80
C GLY A 34 -0.21 -17.74 5.78
N ARG A 35 -1.30 -17.28 5.14
CA ARG A 35 -1.28 -16.16 4.18
C ARG A 35 -1.57 -14.85 4.92
N VAL A 36 -0.78 -13.81 4.67
CA VAL A 36 -0.96 -12.45 5.22
C VAL A 36 -1.12 -11.49 4.06
N GLN A 37 -2.33 -11.02 3.80
CA GLN A 37 -2.61 -10.29 2.55
C GLN A 37 -1.94 -8.89 2.54
N ALA A 38 -1.75 -8.26 3.71
CA ALA A 38 -0.98 -7.02 3.82
C ALA A 38 0.46 -7.18 3.29
N ALA A 39 1.12 -8.29 3.63
CA ALA A 39 2.46 -8.59 3.13
C ALA A 39 2.48 -8.80 1.61
N GLU A 40 1.44 -9.43 1.06
CA GLU A 40 1.30 -9.66 -0.38
C GLU A 40 1.11 -8.36 -1.17
N TRP A 41 0.42 -7.38 -0.58
CA TRP A 41 0.23 -6.06 -1.20
C TRP A 41 1.53 -5.27 -1.25
N ILE A 42 2.30 -5.27 -0.16
CA ILE A 42 3.65 -4.66 -0.15
C ILE A 42 4.57 -5.38 -1.15
N ARG A 43 4.55 -6.72 -1.17
CA ARG A 43 5.32 -7.51 -2.14
C ARG A 43 4.92 -7.20 -3.58
N THR A 44 3.62 -7.06 -3.87
CA THR A 44 3.14 -6.74 -5.22
C THR A 44 3.67 -5.38 -5.66
N ALA A 45 3.62 -4.36 -4.79
CA ALA A 45 4.18 -3.04 -5.11
C ALA A 45 5.70 -3.07 -5.31
N PHE A 46 6.44 -3.80 -4.47
CA PHE A 46 7.88 -3.95 -4.65
C PHE A 46 8.23 -4.63 -5.98
N HIS A 47 7.53 -5.71 -6.32
CA HIS A 47 7.79 -6.47 -7.54
C HIS A 47 7.36 -5.73 -8.82
N ASP A 48 6.32 -4.89 -8.75
CA ASP A 48 5.97 -3.97 -9.84
C ASP A 48 7.06 -2.92 -10.05
N MET A 49 7.55 -2.33 -8.95
CA MET A 49 8.60 -1.29 -9.00
C MET A 49 9.98 -1.81 -9.41
N ALA A 50 10.41 -2.96 -8.87
CA ALA A 50 11.81 -3.39 -8.86
C ALA A 50 12.47 -3.56 -10.25
N PRO A 51 11.75 -3.95 -11.31
CA PRO A 51 12.32 -3.96 -12.66
C PRO A 51 12.66 -2.57 -13.21
N GLY A 52 12.11 -1.51 -12.62
CA GLY A 52 12.31 -0.13 -13.04
C GLY A 52 13.76 0.35 -13.03
N SER A 53 14.00 1.45 -13.73
CA SER A 53 15.31 2.10 -13.75
C SER A 53 15.22 3.62 -13.81
N VAL A 54 15.83 4.29 -12.81
CA VAL A 54 15.98 5.76 -12.80
C VAL A 54 17.00 6.26 -13.84
N TYR A 55 17.82 5.37 -14.40
CA TYR A 55 18.82 5.69 -15.42
C TYR A 55 18.25 5.68 -16.82
N THR A 56 17.40 4.69 -17.13
CA THR A 56 16.74 4.59 -18.45
C THR A 56 15.36 5.24 -18.48
N GLY A 57 14.75 5.43 -17.31
CA GLY A 57 13.40 5.96 -17.19
C GLY A 57 12.28 4.97 -17.53
N VAL A 58 12.58 3.67 -17.58
CA VAL A 58 11.64 2.60 -17.96
C VAL A 58 11.22 1.82 -16.72
N GLY A 59 9.94 1.44 -16.66
CA GLY A 59 9.36 0.69 -15.54
C GLY A 59 9.27 1.52 -14.26
N GLY A 60 9.09 0.84 -13.13
CA GLY A 60 8.75 1.46 -11.85
C GLY A 60 7.35 1.02 -11.46
N LEU A 61 6.70 1.74 -10.55
CA LEU A 61 5.34 1.45 -10.14
C LEU A 61 4.35 1.88 -11.21
N ASP A 62 4.19 1.05 -12.25
CA ASP A 62 3.36 1.32 -13.43
C ASP A 62 2.34 0.20 -13.71
N ALA A 63 2.13 -0.72 -12.76
CA ALA A 63 1.25 -1.88 -12.87
C ALA A 63 1.63 -2.88 -13.98
N SER A 64 2.87 -2.87 -14.49
CA SER A 64 3.36 -3.90 -15.42
C SER A 64 3.31 -5.31 -14.82
N ILE A 65 3.29 -5.45 -13.49
CA ILE A 65 3.15 -6.73 -12.77
C ILE A 65 1.93 -7.55 -13.24
N ALA A 66 0.88 -6.88 -13.73
CA ALA A 66 -0.31 -7.52 -14.31
C ALA A 66 0.01 -8.42 -15.53
N TYR A 67 1.12 -8.15 -16.21
CA TYR A 67 1.61 -8.92 -17.36
C TYR A 67 2.73 -9.89 -16.98
N GLU A 68 3.17 -9.92 -15.72
CA GLU A 68 4.41 -10.56 -15.28
C GLU A 68 4.20 -11.64 -14.22
N THR A 69 2.95 -11.97 -13.86
CA THR A 69 2.61 -12.93 -12.79
C THR A 69 3.04 -14.37 -13.06
N ARG A 70 3.56 -14.66 -14.26
CA ARG A 70 4.13 -15.95 -14.65
C ARG A 70 5.67 -15.93 -14.75
N SER A 71 6.31 -14.80 -14.47
CA SER A 71 7.77 -14.72 -14.43
C SER A 71 8.32 -15.57 -13.28
N LEU A 72 9.52 -16.12 -13.48
CA LEU A 72 10.30 -16.79 -12.42
C LEU A 72 10.70 -15.83 -11.29
N GLU A 73 10.66 -14.53 -11.54
CA GLU A 73 10.87 -13.47 -10.54
C GLU A 73 9.63 -13.26 -9.64
N ASN A 74 8.46 -13.76 -10.07
CA ASN A 74 7.15 -13.50 -9.47
C ASN A 74 6.44 -14.80 -9.04
N LEU A 75 7.17 -15.70 -8.37
CA LEU A 75 6.61 -16.97 -7.90
C LEU A 75 5.55 -16.79 -6.81
N GLY A 76 4.51 -17.64 -6.88
CA GLY A 76 3.44 -17.74 -5.90
C GLY A 76 2.16 -16.99 -6.30
N PRO A 77 1.04 -17.25 -5.60
CA PRO A 77 -0.28 -16.73 -5.98
C PRO A 77 -0.52 -15.26 -5.60
N ALA A 78 0.35 -14.67 -4.77
CA ALA A 78 0.17 -13.34 -4.17
C ALA A 78 -0.20 -12.24 -5.18
N PHE A 79 0.49 -12.19 -6.33
CA PHE A 79 0.26 -11.15 -7.34
C PHE A 79 -1.12 -11.26 -7.99
N ASN A 80 -1.52 -12.46 -8.40
CA ASN A 80 -2.85 -12.70 -8.99
C ASN A 80 -3.97 -12.43 -7.98
N THR A 81 -3.80 -12.85 -6.72
CA THR A 81 -4.77 -12.56 -5.65
C THR A 81 -4.87 -11.05 -5.42
N THR A 82 -3.74 -10.35 -5.30
CA THR A 82 -3.72 -8.90 -5.04
C THR A 82 -4.38 -8.13 -6.18
N LEU A 83 -4.01 -8.42 -7.44
CA LEU A 83 -4.62 -7.78 -8.61
C LEU A 83 -6.12 -8.08 -8.74
N ALA A 84 -6.56 -9.30 -8.42
CA ALA A 84 -7.98 -9.63 -8.40
C ALA A 84 -8.75 -8.84 -7.34
N THR A 85 -8.14 -8.62 -6.16
CA THR A 85 -8.70 -7.77 -5.10
C THR A 85 -8.77 -6.29 -5.52
N TYR A 86 -7.80 -5.80 -6.28
CA TYR A 86 -7.76 -4.42 -6.78
C TYR A 86 -8.65 -4.15 -7.98
N ALA A 87 -8.97 -5.17 -8.79
CA ALA A 87 -9.71 -5.04 -10.03
C ALA A 87 -11.04 -4.23 -9.91
N PRO A 88 -11.87 -4.38 -8.85
CA PRO A 88 -13.11 -3.60 -8.72
C PRO A 88 -12.89 -2.08 -8.55
N TYR A 89 -11.68 -1.66 -8.19
CA TYR A 89 -11.34 -0.25 -7.94
C TYR A 89 -10.70 0.43 -9.15
N LEU A 90 -10.36 -0.32 -10.21
CA LEU A 90 -9.81 0.20 -11.45
C LEU A 90 -10.89 0.95 -12.23
N THR A 91 -10.65 2.24 -12.49
CA THR A 91 -11.56 3.08 -13.28
C THR A 91 -10.77 4.06 -14.15
N SER A 92 -11.46 4.86 -14.96
CA SER A 92 -10.84 6.01 -15.65
C SER A 92 -10.35 7.11 -14.71
N ARG A 93 -10.62 7.02 -13.40
CA ARG A 93 -10.22 7.97 -12.36
C ARG A 93 -9.24 7.39 -11.33
N SER A 94 -8.94 6.09 -11.43
CA SER A 94 -8.08 5.33 -10.51
C SER A 94 -7.34 4.25 -11.30
N SER A 95 -6.12 4.56 -11.74
CA SER A 95 -5.26 3.61 -12.45
C SER A 95 -4.85 2.45 -11.53
N MET A 96 -4.53 1.28 -12.10
CA MET A 96 -4.08 0.13 -11.32
C MET A 96 -2.78 0.47 -10.57
N ALA A 97 -1.88 1.24 -11.20
CA ALA A 97 -0.64 1.67 -10.57
C ALA A 97 -0.87 2.57 -9.35
N ASP A 98 -1.84 3.49 -9.40
CA ASP A 98 -2.23 4.29 -8.23
C ASP A 98 -2.92 3.42 -7.15
N ILE A 99 -3.69 2.39 -7.54
CA ILE A 99 -4.29 1.45 -6.59
C ILE A 99 -3.23 0.56 -5.91
N ILE A 100 -2.19 0.15 -6.63
CA ILE A 100 -1.04 -0.58 -6.05
C ILE A 100 -0.33 0.30 -5.02
N ALA A 101 -0.07 1.58 -5.34
CA ALA A 101 0.50 2.53 -4.38
C ALA A 101 -0.38 2.69 -3.14
N LEU A 102 -1.69 2.87 -3.34
CA LEU A 102 -2.66 2.96 -2.25
C LEU A 102 -2.69 1.68 -1.40
N GLY A 103 -2.51 0.52 -2.03
CA GLY A 103 -2.37 -0.77 -1.36
C GLY A 103 -1.22 -0.79 -0.35
N VAL A 104 -0.08 -0.15 -0.64
CA VAL A 104 1.03 -0.04 0.31
C VAL A 104 0.61 0.76 1.55
N TYR A 105 -0.04 1.91 1.38
CA TYR A 105 -0.60 2.65 2.52
C TYR A 105 -1.57 1.78 3.32
N THR A 106 -2.55 1.16 2.66
CA THR A 106 -3.59 0.38 3.33
C THR A 106 -3.03 -0.82 4.08
N ALA A 107 -2.07 -1.55 3.50
CA ALA A 107 -1.41 -2.69 4.12
C ALA A 107 -0.56 -2.30 5.33
N VAL A 108 0.23 -1.22 5.23
CA VAL A 108 1.07 -0.74 6.35
C VAL A 108 0.18 -0.27 7.49
N ARG A 109 -0.87 0.48 7.18
CA ARG A 109 -1.76 1.09 8.17
C ARG A 109 -2.66 0.09 8.88
N SER A 110 -3.16 -0.93 8.16
CA SER A 110 -3.91 -2.02 8.80
C SER A 110 -3.07 -2.86 9.77
N CYS A 111 -1.74 -2.76 9.66
CA CYS A 111 -0.75 -3.39 10.50
C CYS A 111 -0.16 -2.48 11.59
N GLY A 112 -0.71 -1.28 11.78
CA GLY A 112 -0.25 -0.34 12.82
C GLY A 112 1.04 0.41 12.46
N GLY A 113 1.49 0.31 11.21
CA GLY A 113 2.69 0.99 10.72
C GLY A 113 2.46 2.48 10.41
N PRO A 114 3.51 3.15 9.89
CA PRO A 114 3.47 4.59 9.66
C PRO A 114 2.58 4.98 8.47
N ILE A 115 2.21 6.26 8.41
CA ILE A 115 1.56 6.84 7.23
C ILE A 115 2.55 6.89 6.07
N VAL A 116 2.16 6.30 4.93
CA VAL A 116 2.84 6.44 3.64
C VAL A 116 1.98 7.36 2.75
N PRO A 117 2.39 8.63 2.54
CA PRO A 117 1.63 9.56 1.70
C PRO A 117 1.38 9.07 0.27
N ILE A 118 0.12 9.07 -0.16
CA ILE A 118 -0.23 8.63 -1.50
C ILE A 118 -0.28 9.81 -2.46
N ARG A 119 0.68 9.86 -3.39
CA ARG A 119 0.62 10.69 -4.59
C ARG A 119 -0.11 9.95 -5.70
N THR A 120 -0.70 10.66 -6.65
CA THR A 120 -1.47 10.05 -7.75
C THR A 120 -0.95 10.49 -9.12
N GLY A 121 -1.47 9.93 -10.19
CA GLY A 121 -1.09 10.28 -11.56
C GLY A 121 -0.21 9.24 -12.25
N ARG A 122 -0.05 8.05 -11.67
CA ARG A 122 0.64 6.93 -12.32
C ARG A 122 -0.13 6.48 -13.55
N VAL A 123 0.61 6.06 -14.57
CA VAL A 123 0.08 5.61 -15.85
C VAL A 123 0.29 4.10 -15.95
N ASP A 124 -0.80 3.38 -16.18
CA ASP A 124 -0.76 1.92 -16.32
C ASP A 124 0.04 1.52 -17.57
N ALA A 125 0.96 0.56 -17.38
CA ALA A 125 1.69 -0.10 -18.42
C ALA A 125 0.72 -0.87 -19.35
N LYS A 126 1.15 -1.08 -20.59
CA LYS A 126 0.37 -1.81 -21.61
C LYS A 126 0.94 -3.19 -21.94
N ALA A 127 2.07 -3.52 -21.31
CA ALA A 127 2.82 -4.76 -21.50
C ALA A 127 3.72 -4.99 -20.29
N ALA A 128 4.34 -6.17 -20.23
CA ALA A 128 5.37 -6.46 -19.24
C ALA A 128 6.56 -5.50 -19.37
N GLY A 129 7.13 -5.14 -18.21
CA GLY A 129 8.37 -4.41 -18.09
C GLY A 129 9.61 -5.29 -18.32
N PRO A 130 10.81 -4.73 -18.13
CA PRO A 130 12.05 -5.50 -18.12
C PRO A 130 12.05 -6.54 -16.98
N GLN A 131 13.02 -7.45 -16.97
CA GLN A 131 13.31 -8.28 -15.80
C GLN A 131 14.28 -7.54 -14.88
N GLY A 132 14.29 -7.85 -13.59
CA GLY A 132 15.24 -7.25 -12.67
C GLY A 132 14.91 -7.31 -11.19
N VAL A 133 13.89 -8.07 -10.78
CA VAL A 133 13.55 -8.23 -9.37
C VAL A 133 14.69 -8.97 -8.64
N PRO A 134 15.14 -8.49 -7.47
CA PRO A 134 16.09 -9.21 -6.62
C PRO A 134 15.64 -10.63 -6.28
N LEU A 135 16.52 -11.61 -6.47
CA LEU A 135 16.26 -13.01 -6.13
C LEU A 135 17.02 -13.44 -4.86
N PRO A 136 16.48 -14.35 -4.02
CA PRO A 136 17.11 -14.73 -2.75
C PRO A 136 18.57 -15.22 -2.87
N GLN A 137 18.92 -15.84 -4.00
CA GLN A 137 20.26 -16.35 -4.27
C GLN A 137 21.28 -15.30 -4.74
N ASN A 138 20.86 -14.08 -5.05
CA ASN A 138 21.75 -13.07 -5.62
C ASN A 138 22.88 -12.69 -4.65
N SER A 139 24.03 -12.33 -5.22
CA SER A 139 25.17 -11.83 -4.45
C SER A 139 24.89 -10.43 -3.92
N ILE A 140 25.61 -9.99 -2.89
CA ILE A 140 25.42 -8.65 -2.34
C ILE A 140 25.71 -7.55 -3.38
N GLY A 141 26.72 -7.71 -4.24
CA GLY A 141 26.99 -6.76 -5.32
C GLY A 141 25.87 -6.71 -6.36
N THR A 142 25.20 -7.84 -6.61
CA THR A 142 24.01 -7.89 -7.48
C THR A 142 22.85 -7.13 -6.85
N PHE A 143 22.57 -7.33 -5.56
CA PHE A 143 21.55 -6.57 -4.84
C PHE A 143 21.84 -5.07 -4.90
N GLN A 144 23.06 -4.65 -4.55
CA GLN A 144 23.46 -3.25 -4.59
C GLN A 144 23.22 -2.62 -5.97
N ASN A 145 23.54 -3.32 -7.06
CA ASN A 145 23.30 -2.84 -8.42
C ASN A 145 21.80 -2.77 -8.78
N GLN A 146 20.99 -3.77 -8.38
CA GLN A 146 19.55 -3.79 -8.63
C GLN A 146 18.83 -2.66 -7.88
N PHE A 147 19.16 -2.45 -6.60
CA PHE A 147 18.60 -1.36 -5.80
C PHE A 147 19.10 0.01 -6.28
N LEU A 148 20.37 0.13 -6.64
CA LEU A 148 20.90 1.38 -7.19
C LEU A 148 20.20 1.76 -8.51
N ARG A 149 19.86 0.78 -9.35
CA ARG A 149 19.09 0.99 -10.58
C ARG A 149 17.74 1.65 -10.33
N THR A 150 17.08 1.36 -9.20
CA THR A 150 15.81 1.97 -8.79
C THR A 150 15.99 3.20 -7.90
N GLY A 151 17.24 3.66 -7.72
CA GLY A 151 17.57 4.88 -6.98
C GLY A 151 17.84 4.67 -5.49
N PHE A 152 17.97 3.43 -5.01
CA PHE A 152 18.26 3.09 -3.61
C PHE A 152 19.75 2.81 -3.42
N ASN A 153 20.40 3.54 -2.49
CA ASN A 153 21.77 3.21 -2.09
C ASN A 153 21.81 1.98 -1.16
N THR A 154 23.01 1.54 -0.72
CA THR A 154 23.15 0.36 0.14
C THR A 154 22.42 0.50 1.49
N THR A 155 22.47 1.67 2.13
CA THR A 155 21.73 1.93 3.37
C THR A 155 20.23 1.84 3.15
N GLU A 156 19.72 2.47 2.08
CA GLU A 156 18.28 2.47 1.76
C GLU A 156 17.79 1.07 1.32
N MET A 157 18.64 0.27 0.66
CA MET A 157 18.38 -1.15 0.39
C MET A 157 18.15 -1.93 1.69
N ILE A 158 19.02 -1.77 2.68
CA ILE A 158 18.86 -2.44 4.00
C ILE A 158 17.54 -2.01 4.65
N GLN A 159 17.26 -0.70 4.62
CA GLN A 159 16.07 -0.13 5.23
C GLN A 159 14.79 -0.65 4.57
N VAL A 160 14.68 -0.57 3.24
CA VAL A 160 13.45 -1.00 2.54
C VAL A 160 13.22 -2.51 2.66
N VAL A 161 14.27 -3.33 2.69
CA VAL A 161 14.14 -4.78 2.95
C VAL A 161 13.63 -5.03 4.36
N ALA A 162 14.16 -4.36 5.39
CA ALA A 162 13.65 -4.49 6.75
C ALA A 162 12.18 -4.04 6.87
N CYS A 163 11.81 -2.94 6.21
CA CYS A 163 10.43 -2.42 6.20
C CYS A 163 9.44 -3.32 5.45
N GLY A 164 9.88 -4.02 4.41
CA GLY A 164 9.04 -4.98 3.69
C GLY A 164 8.90 -6.31 4.43
N HIS A 165 10.01 -6.82 4.99
CA HIS A 165 10.07 -8.13 5.64
C HIS A 165 9.69 -8.11 7.13
N THR A 166 9.20 -7.00 7.70
CA THR A 166 8.48 -7.09 8.99
C THR A 166 7.14 -7.83 8.83
N LEU A 167 6.56 -7.89 7.63
CA LEU A 167 5.31 -8.60 7.38
C LEU A 167 5.50 -9.85 6.51
N GLY A 168 4.79 -10.92 6.88
CA GLY A 168 4.69 -12.14 6.08
C GLY A 168 5.83 -13.12 6.30
N GLY A 169 6.16 -13.90 5.27
CA GLY A 169 7.16 -14.97 5.35
C GLY A 169 7.41 -15.70 4.05
N VAL A 170 8.26 -16.71 4.12
CA VAL A 170 8.60 -17.56 2.97
C VAL A 170 7.75 -18.81 2.97
N HIS A 171 7.01 -19.02 1.87
CA HIS A 171 6.19 -20.20 1.67
C HIS A 171 6.98 -21.34 1.00
N ALA A 172 6.90 -22.54 1.58
CA ALA A 172 7.55 -23.74 1.09
C ALA A 172 7.11 -24.16 -0.31
N SER A 173 5.84 -23.92 -0.66
CA SER A 173 5.27 -24.30 -1.96
C SER A 173 5.91 -23.55 -3.15
N ALA A 174 6.39 -22.33 -2.92
CA ALA A 174 7.06 -21.53 -3.93
C ALA A 174 8.60 -21.52 -3.78
N ASN A 175 9.11 -21.86 -2.59
CA ASN A 175 10.54 -21.77 -2.26
C ASN A 175 11.02 -22.99 -1.44
N PRO A 176 10.91 -24.22 -1.98
CA PRO A 176 11.23 -25.44 -1.24
C PRO A 176 12.71 -25.54 -0.85
N GLU A 177 13.62 -24.84 -1.54
CA GLU A 177 15.03 -24.78 -1.19
C GLU A 177 15.32 -23.87 0.01
N ILE A 178 14.39 -22.99 0.38
CA ILE A 178 14.51 -22.07 1.52
C ILE A 178 13.75 -22.64 2.72
N VAL A 179 12.49 -23.03 2.50
CA VAL A 179 11.64 -23.70 3.50
C VAL A 179 11.25 -25.07 2.94
N PRO A 180 11.83 -26.17 3.46
CA PRO A 180 11.47 -27.50 3.01
C PRO A 180 9.97 -27.81 3.17
N VAL A 181 9.40 -28.53 2.20
CA VAL A 181 7.98 -28.90 2.24
C VAL A 181 7.69 -29.75 3.48
N GLY A 182 6.68 -29.34 4.25
CA GLY A 182 6.27 -30.03 5.48
C GLY A 182 7.10 -29.69 6.73
N SER A 183 8.07 -28.77 6.65
CA SER A 183 8.90 -28.40 7.81
C SER A 183 8.34 -27.24 8.65
N ALA A 184 7.25 -26.61 8.22
CA ALA A 184 6.67 -25.44 8.88
C ALA A 184 5.14 -25.54 8.92
N GLU A 185 4.55 -25.01 10.00
CA GLU A 185 3.11 -24.84 10.13
C GLU A 185 2.56 -23.97 8.99
N ASP A 186 1.41 -24.35 8.44
CA ASP A 186 0.81 -23.76 7.24
C ASP A 186 1.74 -23.65 6.02
N GLY A 187 2.87 -24.38 6.03
CA GLY A 187 3.88 -24.34 4.98
C GLY A 187 4.60 -22.99 4.84
N VAL A 188 4.67 -22.19 5.91
CA VAL A 188 5.30 -20.86 5.90
C VAL A 188 6.22 -20.64 7.10
N VAL A 189 7.35 -19.99 6.87
CA VAL A 189 8.19 -19.45 7.95
C VAL A 189 8.11 -17.93 7.89
N LYS A 190 7.47 -17.33 8.90
CA LYS A 190 7.36 -15.87 9.04
C LYS A 190 8.74 -15.23 9.21
N PHE A 191 8.86 -13.98 8.77
CA PHE A 191 10.11 -13.23 8.87
C PHE A 191 10.43 -12.81 10.31
N ASP A 192 9.41 -12.59 11.15
CA ASP A 192 9.54 -12.39 12.58
C ASP A 192 8.39 -13.03 13.37
N THR A 193 8.34 -12.80 14.68
CA THR A 193 7.37 -13.43 15.58
C THR A 193 6.00 -12.74 15.66
N THR A 194 5.77 -11.67 14.91
CA THR A 194 4.56 -10.84 15.02
C THR A 194 3.76 -10.77 13.73
N ASP A 195 2.50 -10.34 13.85
CA ASP A 195 1.62 -9.98 12.74
C ASP A 195 1.34 -8.47 12.77
N ALA A 196 2.38 -7.67 13.06
CA ALA A 196 2.32 -6.22 13.18
C ALA A 196 3.45 -5.58 12.38
N PHE A 197 3.26 -4.33 11.97
CA PHE A 197 4.33 -3.56 11.35
C PHE A 197 5.22 -2.98 12.45
N ASP A 198 6.27 -3.70 12.82
CA ASP A 198 7.17 -3.33 13.90
C ASP A 198 8.64 -3.67 13.58
N ASN A 199 9.54 -3.51 14.54
CA ASN A 199 10.96 -3.75 14.30
C ASN A 199 11.44 -5.14 14.77
N LYS A 200 10.56 -6.14 14.85
CA LYS A 200 10.92 -7.49 15.28
C LYS A 200 11.85 -8.20 14.33
N VAL A 201 11.65 -8.07 13.02
CA VAL A 201 12.60 -8.57 12.00
C VAL A 201 14.04 -8.07 12.24
N VAL A 202 14.19 -6.85 12.75
CA VAL A 202 15.49 -6.24 13.09
C VAL A 202 16.00 -6.72 14.44
N THR A 203 15.20 -6.61 15.48
CA THR A 203 15.64 -6.91 16.86
C THR A 203 15.96 -8.39 17.04
N GLU A 204 15.19 -9.29 16.42
CA GLU A 204 15.43 -10.73 16.45
C GLU A 204 16.67 -11.15 15.64
N TYR A 205 16.95 -10.44 14.54
CA TYR A 205 18.20 -10.62 13.78
C TYR A 205 19.41 -10.25 14.65
N LEU A 206 19.36 -9.08 15.30
CA LEU A 206 20.46 -8.60 16.14
C LEU A 206 20.69 -9.44 17.40
N SER A 207 19.64 -10.04 17.98
CA SER A 207 19.75 -10.94 19.13
C SER A 207 20.08 -12.39 18.75
N ASN A 208 20.22 -12.70 17.45
CA ASN A 208 20.38 -14.06 16.94
C ASN A 208 19.26 -15.03 17.35
N THR A 209 18.03 -14.53 17.52
CA THR A 209 16.85 -15.35 17.86
C THR A 209 15.88 -15.50 16.69
N THR A 210 16.13 -14.83 15.56
CA THR A 210 15.25 -14.87 14.39
C THR A 210 15.07 -16.28 13.84
N LYS A 211 13.85 -16.56 13.36
CA LYS A 211 13.52 -17.75 12.59
C LYS A 211 13.42 -17.47 11.08
N ASN A 212 13.69 -16.24 10.65
CA ASN A 212 13.64 -15.84 9.25
C ASN A 212 14.47 -16.80 8.40
N SER A 213 13.79 -17.54 7.51
CA SER A 213 14.42 -18.54 6.65
C SER A 213 15.35 -17.93 5.59
N LEU A 214 15.33 -16.61 5.38
CA LEU A 214 16.31 -15.87 4.57
C LEU A 214 17.54 -15.43 5.39
N VAL A 215 17.58 -15.72 6.68
CA VAL A 215 18.75 -15.49 7.56
C VAL A 215 19.38 -16.80 8.00
N VAL A 216 18.54 -17.73 8.47
CA VAL A 216 18.97 -19.00 9.09
C VAL A 216 18.38 -20.21 8.37
N GLY A 217 18.85 -21.41 8.72
CA GLY A 217 18.32 -22.67 8.20
C GLY A 217 18.91 -23.09 6.84
N PRO A 218 18.20 -23.93 6.07
CA PRO A 218 18.72 -24.54 4.82
C PRO A 218 19.21 -23.54 3.77
N SER A 219 18.65 -22.33 3.74
CA SER A 219 19.03 -21.26 2.82
C SER A 219 20.50 -20.85 2.96
N THR A 220 21.10 -21.01 4.14
CA THR A 220 22.51 -20.67 4.40
C THR A 220 23.45 -21.59 3.62
N ALA A 221 23.10 -22.88 3.51
CA ALA A 221 23.93 -23.89 2.85
C ALA A 221 23.87 -23.82 1.32
N ASN A 222 22.76 -23.33 0.76
CA ASN A 222 22.56 -23.21 -0.70
C ASN A 222 22.61 -21.77 -1.21
N GLY A 223 23.00 -20.84 -0.33
CA GLY A 223 23.18 -19.45 -0.65
C GLY A 223 21.91 -18.70 -1.06
N ARG A 224 20.75 -18.99 -0.44
CA ARG A 224 19.49 -18.23 -0.58
C ARG A 224 19.15 -17.40 0.66
N ASN A 225 20.15 -17.12 1.50
CA ASN A 225 20.02 -16.33 2.71
C ASN A 225 20.15 -14.82 2.42
N SER A 226 19.22 -14.26 1.63
CA SER A 226 19.28 -12.86 1.16
C SER A 226 19.30 -11.85 2.30
N ASP A 227 18.43 -12.02 3.30
CA ASP A 227 18.27 -11.04 4.38
C ASP A 227 19.52 -10.96 5.23
N ALA A 228 20.17 -12.10 5.51
CA ALA A 228 21.47 -12.12 6.18
C ALA A 228 22.53 -11.31 5.43
N ARG A 229 22.55 -11.39 4.09
CA ARG A 229 23.53 -10.66 3.27
C ARG A 229 23.22 -9.18 3.21
N VAL A 230 21.96 -8.84 3.02
CA VAL A 230 21.50 -7.45 2.95
C VAL A 230 21.77 -6.77 4.29
N PHE A 231 21.31 -7.33 5.41
CA PHE A 231 21.50 -6.72 6.72
C PHE A 231 22.98 -6.56 7.11
N ALA A 232 23.84 -7.49 6.67
CA ALA A 232 25.29 -7.42 6.92
C ALA A 232 26.07 -6.55 5.92
N ALA A 233 25.42 -5.97 4.90
CA ALA A 233 26.10 -5.29 3.80
C ALA A 233 26.95 -4.09 4.21
N ASP A 234 26.63 -3.46 5.34
CA ASP A 234 27.35 -2.33 5.92
C ASP A 234 27.94 -2.64 7.31
N GLY A 235 28.19 -3.92 7.60
CA GLY A 235 28.68 -4.34 8.91
C GLY A 235 27.62 -4.24 10.01
N ASN A 236 26.34 -4.38 9.64
CA ASN A 236 25.16 -4.24 10.51
C ASN A 236 24.93 -2.82 11.06
N ALA A 237 25.56 -1.79 10.49
CA ALA A 237 25.43 -0.42 10.99
C ALA A 237 23.98 0.09 10.85
N THR A 238 23.38 -0.07 9.67
CA THR A 238 22.01 0.37 9.40
C THR A 238 20.99 -0.44 10.20
N VAL A 239 21.11 -1.77 10.24
CA VAL A 239 20.15 -2.62 10.98
C VAL A 239 20.21 -2.36 12.49
N ARG A 240 21.38 -2.02 13.06
CA ARG A 240 21.48 -1.56 14.45
C ARG A 240 20.73 -0.25 14.70
N ALA A 241 20.77 0.69 13.76
CA ALA A 241 20.03 1.95 13.89
C ALA A 241 18.50 1.74 13.83
N LEU A 242 18.05 0.68 13.15
CA LEU A 242 16.63 0.32 13.05
C LEU A 242 16.10 -0.43 14.28
N ALA A 243 16.93 -0.73 15.29
CA ALA A 243 16.51 -1.41 16.51
C ALA A 243 15.65 -0.54 17.43
N ASP A 244 15.61 0.78 17.19
CA ASP A 244 14.69 1.70 17.84
C ASP A 244 13.35 1.75 17.07
N PRO A 245 12.20 1.54 17.74
CA PRO A 245 10.90 1.43 17.06
C PRO A 245 10.44 2.74 16.40
N ASP A 246 10.75 3.91 16.97
CA ASP A 246 10.38 5.20 16.38
C ASP A 246 11.23 5.48 15.13
N THR A 247 12.52 5.18 15.21
CA THR A 247 13.43 5.25 14.07
C THR A 247 13.01 4.30 12.95
N PHE A 248 12.65 3.05 13.29
CA PHE A 248 12.13 2.08 12.32
C PHE A 248 10.90 2.62 11.59
N ASN A 249 9.88 3.05 12.34
CA ASN A 249 8.66 3.62 11.77
C ASN A 249 8.94 4.83 10.87
N SER A 250 9.75 5.78 11.35
CA SER A 250 10.10 6.98 10.59
C SER A 250 10.86 6.67 9.30
N VAL A 251 11.81 5.72 9.35
CA VAL A 251 12.57 5.26 8.17
C VAL A 251 11.65 4.53 7.20
N CYS A 252 10.79 3.64 7.68
CA CYS A 252 9.89 2.89 6.82
C CYS A 252 8.87 3.77 6.10
N ALA A 253 8.37 4.83 6.74
CA ALA A 253 7.55 5.84 6.07
C ALA A 253 8.28 6.41 4.83
N ARG A 254 9.56 6.79 4.98
CA ARG A 254 10.36 7.37 3.89
C ARG A 254 10.72 6.34 2.82
N MET A 255 11.08 5.12 3.20
CA MET A 255 11.51 4.10 2.23
C MET A 255 10.35 3.56 1.43
N LEU A 256 9.19 3.33 2.06
CA LEU A 256 8.00 2.90 1.35
C LEU A 256 7.43 4.01 0.47
N GLN A 257 7.51 5.29 0.89
CA GLN A 257 7.23 6.43 0.01
C GLN A 257 8.13 6.40 -1.21
N LYS A 258 9.45 6.30 -1.00
CA LYS A 258 10.42 6.27 -2.09
C LYS A 258 10.15 5.11 -3.03
N MET A 259 9.78 3.94 -2.51
CA MET A 259 9.43 2.75 -3.29
C MET A 259 8.25 3.01 -4.22
N ILE A 260 7.13 3.55 -3.70
CA ILE A 260 5.95 3.80 -4.54
C ILE A 260 6.10 5.00 -5.49
N ASP A 261 7.10 5.85 -5.28
CA ASP A 261 7.37 7.04 -6.11
C ASP A 261 8.38 6.80 -7.25
N VAL A 262 8.96 5.61 -7.36
CA VAL A 262 9.73 5.22 -8.56
C VAL A 262 8.76 5.02 -9.71
N VAL A 263 8.77 5.91 -10.70
CA VAL A 263 7.84 5.90 -11.84
C VAL A 263 8.59 6.09 -13.17
N PRO A 264 8.00 5.68 -14.31
CA PRO A 264 8.59 5.90 -15.63
C PRO A 264 8.80 7.39 -15.96
N THR A 265 9.75 7.67 -16.87
CA THR A 265 10.00 9.04 -17.34
C THR A 265 8.76 9.65 -17.99
N GLY A 266 8.50 10.91 -17.66
CA GLY A 266 7.34 11.66 -18.16
C GLY A 266 6.08 11.51 -17.29
N VAL A 267 6.06 10.58 -16.34
CA VAL A 267 5.02 10.54 -15.30
C VAL A 267 5.32 11.62 -14.27
N VAL A 268 4.33 12.47 -14.01
CA VAL A 268 4.38 13.52 -12.99
C VAL A 268 3.36 13.18 -11.93
N LEU A 269 3.85 12.82 -10.74
CA LEU A 269 3.00 12.56 -9.59
C LEU A 269 2.46 13.88 -9.02
N THR A 270 1.21 13.85 -8.56
CA THR A 270 0.60 14.97 -7.83
C THR A 270 1.27 15.17 -6.47
N ASP A 271 0.91 16.25 -5.79
CA ASP A 271 1.05 16.30 -4.34
C ASP A 271 0.28 15.13 -3.68
N PRO A 272 0.66 14.72 -2.45
CA PRO A 272 -0.07 13.70 -1.72
C PRO A 272 -1.56 14.05 -1.58
N ILE A 273 -2.41 13.02 -1.56
CA ILE A 273 -3.85 13.17 -1.32
C ILE A 273 -4.06 13.88 0.02
N SER A 274 -4.67 15.06 -0.05
CA SER A 274 -5.21 15.77 1.11
C SER A 274 -6.65 15.36 1.34
N ILE A 275 -7.01 15.05 2.58
CA ILE A 275 -8.38 14.69 2.95
C ILE A 275 -9.22 15.96 2.99
N TYR A 276 -10.36 15.94 2.30
CA TYR A 276 -11.26 17.10 2.30
C TYR A 276 -12.05 17.19 3.61
N ASP A 277 -12.08 18.38 4.21
CA ASP A 277 -12.89 18.63 5.41
C ASP A 277 -14.40 18.57 5.11
N VAL A 278 -14.81 19.00 3.92
CA VAL A 278 -16.19 18.93 3.44
C VAL A 278 -16.16 18.51 1.98
N LYS A 279 -16.76 17.36 1.65
CA LYS A 279 -16.73 16.76 0.32
C LYS A 279 -18.13 16.37 -0.17
N PRO A 280 -18.70 17.10 -1.15
CA PRO A 280 -19.89 16.66 -1.85
C PRO A 280 -19.62 15.43 -2.72
N SER A 281 -20.54 14.47 -2.75
CA SER A 281 -20.37 13.20 -3.46
C SER A 281 -21.67 12.74 -4.13
N GLY A 282 -21.59 12.37 -5.41
CA GLY A 282 -22.75 11.87 -6.16
C GLY A 282 -23.86 12.90 -6.34
N LEU A 283 -23.50 14.19 -6.45
CA LEU A 283 -24.46 15.27 -6.68
C LEU A 283 -25.15 15.08 -8.04
N GLN A 284 -26.47 15.07 -8.03
CA GLN A 284 -27.31 14.93 -9.20
C GLN A 284 -28.45 15.93 -9.17
N LEU A 285 -28.55 16.75 -10.22
CA LEU A 285 -29.66 17.67 -10.43
C LEU A 285 -30.61 17.07 -11.48
N THR A 286 -31.87 16.87 -11.12
CA THR A 286 -32.89 16.28 -11.97
C THR A 286 -34.02 17.27 -12.22
N LEU A 287 -34.40 17.47 -13.48
CA LEU A 287 -35.60 18.22 -13.83
C LEU A 287 -36.84 17.36 -13.58
N LEU A 288 -37.80 17.92 -12.87
CA LEU A 288 -39.10 17.31 -12.60
C LEU A 288 -40.21 18.09 -13.31
N GLY A 289 -41.32 17.42 -13.62
CA GLY A 289 -42.50 18.06 -14.21
C GLY A 289 -42.24 18.81 -15.52
N GLY A 290 -41.34 18.31 -16.38
CA GLY A 290 -41.00 18.99 -17.63
C GLY A 290 -40.21 20.30 -17.48
N GLY A 291 -39.62 20.56 -16.30
CA GLY A 291 -38.83 21.76 -16.01
C GLY A 291 -39.49 22.71 -15.00
N GLU A 292 -40.64 22.35 -14.44
CA GLU A 292 -41.33 23.15 -13.42
C GLU A 292 -40.64 23.13 -12.05
N SER A 293 -39.87 22.08 -11.76
CA SER A 293 -39.08 22.00 -10.52
C SER A 293 -37.78 21.24 -10.73
N VAL A 294 -36.85 21.41 -9.79
CA VAL A 294 -35.57 20.70 -9.77
C VAL A 294 -35.46 19.90 -8.48
N LYS A 295 -34.87 18.70 -8.59
CA LYS A 295 -34.49 17.87 -7.45
C LYS A 295 -32.98 17.73 -7.44
N LEU A 296 -32.35 18.18 -6.36
CA LEU A 296 -30.94 17.91 -6.08
C LEU A 296 -30.85 16.73 -5.11
N THR A 297 -30.02 15.74 -5.45
CA THR A 297 -29.69 14.61 -4.58
C THR A 297 -28.18 14.43 -4.52
N GLY A 298 -27.70 13.79 -3.47
CA GLY A 298 -26.30 13.48 -3.26
C GLY A 298 -25.95 13.67 -1.79
N ASP A 299 -24.67 13.52 -1.48
CA ASP A 299 -24.19 13.49 -0.10
C ASP A 299 -23.14 14.57 0.12
N ILE A 300 -22.96 14.97 1.37
CA ILE A 300 -21.88 15.86 1.80
C ILE A 300 -21.19 15.19 2.98
N ARG A 301 -20.00 14.63 2.73
CA ARG A 301 -19.16 14.08 3.79
C ARG A 301 -18.44 15.21 4.52
N VAL A 302 -18.54 15.26 5.84
CA VAL A 302 -17.79 16.17 6.71
C VAL A 302 -16.77 15.35 7.52
N ARG A 303 -15.49 15.75 7.47
CA ARG A 303 -14.44 15.14 8.29
C ARG A 303 -14.64 15.53 9.75
N THR A 304 -14.69 14.53 10.61
CA THR A 304 -14.92 14.70 12.05
C THR A 304 -13.73 14.33 12.92
N THR A 305 -12.59 13.99 12.30
CA THR A 305 -11.33 13.73 13.01
C THR A 305 -10.88 14.93 13.86
N GLU A 306 -10.90 16.13 13.26
CA GLU A 306 -10.45 17.38 13.89
C GLU A 306 -11.61 18.13 14.57
N ARG A 307 -12.86 17.87 14.14
CA ARG A 307 -14.09 18.49 14.65
C ARG A 307 -15.09 17.40 15.02
N SER A 308 -15.44 17.27 16.30
CA SER A 308 -16.41 16.26 16.71
C SER A 308 -17.75 16.44 15.98
N ALA A 309 -18.38 15.33 15.60
CA ALA A 309 -19.74 15.30 15.05
C ALA A 309 -20.74 16.09 15.91
N SER A 310 -20.60 16.01 17.24
CA SER A 310 -21.41 16.76 18.20
C SER A 310 -21.30 18.29 18.12
N GLN A 311 -20.26 18.81 17.46
CA GLN A 311 -20.04 20.24 17.24
C GLN A 311 -20.61 20.71 15.90
N ILE A 312 -21.18 19.81 15.09
CA ILE A 312 -21.80 20.14 13.81
C ILE A 312 -23.30 20.36 14.07
N GLU A 313 -23.72 21.62 14.19
CA GLU A 313 -25.14 21.95 14.40
C GLU A 313 -25.99 21.68 13.17
N LYS A 314 -25.47 22.02 11.98
CA LYS A 314 -26.13 21.81 10.69
C LYS A 314 -25.13 21.83 9.54
N VAL A 315 -25.49 21.13 8.46
CA VAL A 315 -24.87 21.24 7.14
C VAL A 315 -25.97 21.70 6.18
N GLU A 316 -25.66 22.71 5.37
CA GLU A 316 -26.62 23.31 4.44
C GLU A 316 -25.94 23.64 3.12
N LEU A 317 -26.68 23.52 2.03
CA LEU A 317 -26.21 23.94 0.71
C LEU A 317 -26.75 25.35 0.40
N VAL A 318 -25.82 26.29 0.24
CA VAL A 318 -26.13 27.64 -0.27
C VAL A 318 -25.90 27.64 -1.78
N TYR A 319 -26.81 28.26 -2.52
CA TYR A 319 -26.74 28.32 -3.99
C TYR A 319 -27.02 29.73 -4.50
N LYS A 320 -26.56 29.99 -5.73
CA LYS A 320 -26.80 31.23 -6.47
C LYS A 320 -27.72 30.94 -7.66
N ASP A 321 -28.55 31.91 -8.01
CA ASP A 321 -29.31 31.86 -9.26
C ASP A 321 -28.39 32.08 -10.47
N ARG A 322 -28.98 32.07 -11.67
CA ARG A 322 -28.23 32.22 -12.93
C ARG A 322 -27.55 33.60 -13.04
N GLU A 323 -28.12 34.60 -12.38
CA GLU A 323 -27.65 35.98 -12.33
C GLU A 323 -26.58 36.19 -11.24
N GLY A 324 -26.30 35.15 -10.45
CA GLY A 324 -25.30 35.16 -9.38
C GLY A 324 -25.82 35.74 -8.06
N ALA A 325 -27.12 36.00 -7.94
CA ALA A 325 -27.72 36.42 -6.68
C ALA A 325 -27.82 35.22 -5.74
N GLU A 326 -27.43 35.44 -4.48
CA GLU A 326 -27.52 34.41 -3.45
C GLU A 326 -28.97 34.15 -3.08
N SER A 327 -29.34 32.87 -3.02
CA SER A 327 -30.65 32.47 -2.51
C SER A 327 -30.78 32.85 -1.04
N SER A 328 -31.93 33.41 -0.67
CA SER A 328 -32.28 33.67 0.73
C SER A 328 -32.57 32.38 1.52
N THR A 329 -32.72 31.24 0.83
CA THR A 329 -33.09 29.95 1.42
C THR A 329 -32.04 28.91 1.09
N ALA A 330 -31.36 28.39 2.10
CA ALA A 330 -30.45 27.26 1.97
C ALA A 330 -31.21 25.93 1.89
N LEU A 331 -30.62 24.93 1.24
CA LEU A 331 -31.15 23.57 1.26
C LEU A 331 -30.60 22.84 2.48
N SER A 332 -31.49 22.40 3.36
CA SER A 332 -31.13 21.59 4.52
C SER A 332 -30.68 20.19 4.10
N THR A 333 -29.77 19.60 4.86
CA THR A 333 -29.38 18.18 4.72
C THR A 333 -29.85 17.37 5.92
N GLU A 334 -29.87 16.05 5.78
CA GLU A 334 -30.11 15.09 6.87
C GLU A 334 -28.89 14.18 7.01
N SER A 335 -28.59 13.74 8.23
CA SER A 335 -27.50 12.78 8.44
C SER A 335 -27.90 11.41 7.88
N SER A 336 -27.04 10.88 7.01
CA SER A 336 -27.14 9.57 6.40
C SER A 336 -26.34 8.50 7.17
N GLY A 337 -25.31 8.92 7.90
CA GLY A 337 -24.58 8.07 8.84
C GLY A 337 -23.09 8.39 8.92
N SER A 338 -22.38 7.65 9.76
CA SER A 338 -20.94 7.84 9.99
C SER A 338 -20.09 6.89 9.15
N ALA A 339 -18.87 7.32 8.85
CA ALA A 339 -17.86 6.51 8.19
C ALA A 339 -16.49 6.67 8.86
N SER A 340 -15.59 5.71 8.64
CA SER A 340 -14.26 5.76 9.25
C SER A 340 -13.19 5.15 8.35
N GLY A 341 -12.00 5.75 8.41
CA GLY A 341 -10.74 5.25 7.87
C GLY A 341 -9.85 4.70 8.97
N PHE A 342 -8.55 4.61 8.71
CA PHE A 342 -7.58 4.21 9.74
C PHE A 342 -7.28 5.34 10.74
N ASP A 343 -7.13 6.58 10.27
CA ASP A 343 -6.90 7.77 11.12
C ASP A 343 -8.08 8.73 11.13
N ASP A 344 -9.08 8.48 10.28
CA ASP A 344 -10.09 9.47 9.96
C ASP A 344 -11.49 9.03 10.35
N SER A 345 -12.28 9.98 10.83
CA SER A 345 -13.71 9.79 11.04
C SER A 345 -14.50 10.82 10.24
N PHE A 346 -15.72 10.44 9.85
CA PHE A 346 -16.59 11.26 9.03
C PHE A 346 -18.05 11.12 9.46
N GLU A 347 -18.81 12.19 9.23
CA GLU A 347 -20.28 12.18 9.19
C GLU A 347 -20.72 12.52 7.77
N VAL A 348 -21.80 11.89 7.32
CA VAL A 348 -22.42 12.11 6.00
C VAL A 348 -23.87 12.49 6.20
#